data_AF-M6AYA9-F1
#
_entry.id   AF-M6AYA9-F1
#
_cell.length_a   1.000
_cell.length_b   1.000
_cell.length_c   1.000
_cell.angle_alpha   90.00
_cell.angle_beta   90.00
_cell.angle_gamma   90.00
#
_symmetry.space_group_name_H-M   'P 1'
#
loop_
_entity.id
_entity.type
_entity.pdbx_description
1 polymer ?
#
loop_
_entity_poly.entity_id
_entity_poly.type
_entity_poly.pdbx_seq_one_letter_code
_entity_poly.pdbx_strand_id
1 'polypeptide(L)'
;MKIASSNLSRIANRKIPLTWPMAITFEYVTDVSAEWVFYGKADMFVDKKRGGNFTDDEIRFFTKIKKNAELFKIVKALSMTKSDKYELILNLVLNLNK
;
A
#
# COMPACT_ATOMS: atom_id res chain seq x y z
N MET A 1 -7.68 -15.85 2.67
CA MET A 1 -7.87 -14.82 3.72
C MET A 1 -7.93 -15.51 5.08
N LYS A 2 -6.91 -15.41 5.95
CA LYS A 2 -6.98 -15.93 7.34
C LYS A 2 -7.51 -14.85 8.30
N ILE A 3 -8.57 -14.15 7.90
CA ILE A 3 -9.37 -13.34 8.81
C ILE A 3 -10.56 -14.24 9.12
N ALA A 4 -10.72 -14.65 10.39
CA ALA A 4 -11.88 -15.44 10.80
C ALA A 4 -13.16 -14.71 10.34
N SER A 5 -14.12 -15.42 9.74
CA SER A 5 -15.38 -14.85 9.23
C SER A 5 -16.12 -14.02 10.29
N SER A 6 -15.94 -14.37 11.56
CA SER A 6 -16.42 -13.61 12.73
C SER A 6 -15.88 -12.18 12.80
N ASN A 7 -14.65 -11.92 12.37
CA ASN A 7 -14.05 -10.58 12.39
C ASN A 7 -14.63 -9.68 11.29
N LEU A 8 -14.88 -10.20 10.09
CA LEU A 8 -15.54 -9.46 9.01
C LEU A 8 -16.96 -9.02 9.40
N SER A 9 -17.75 -9.94 9.98
CA SER A 9 -19.08 -9.63 10.50
C SER A 9 -19.04 -8.59 11.61
N ARG A 10 -18.05 -8.65 12.51
CA ARG A 10 -17.86 -7.66 13.58
C ARG A 10 -17.46 -6.28 13.03
N ILE A 11 -16.69 -6.21 11.96
CA ILE A 11 -16.34 -4.95 11.28
C ILE A 11 -17.59 -4.33 10.63
N ALA A 12 -18.36 -5.11 9.87
CA ALA A 12 -19.60 -4.64 9.23
C ALA A 12 -20.62 -4.11 10.25
N ASN A 13 -20.69 -4.75 11.42
CA ASN A 13 -21.55 -4.35 12.54
C ASN A 13 -20.93 -3.27 13.45
N ARG A 14 -19.81 -2.64 13.07
CA ARG A 14 -19.10 -1.60 13.83
C ARG A 14 -18.66 -2.02 15.25
N LYS A 15 -18.53 -3.33 15.50
CA LYS A 15 -18.07 -3.90 16.79
C LYS A 15 -16.55 -3.91 16.91
N ILE A 16 -15.82 -3.84 15.79
CA ILE A 16 -14.37 -3.67 15.72
C ILE A 16 -14.09 -2.65 14.60
N PRO A 17 -13.17 -1.68 14.80
CA PRO A 17 -12.78 -0.77 13.73
C PRO A 17 -12.10 -1.52 12.59
N LEU A 18 -12.41 -1.12 11.35
CA LEU A 18 -11.58 -1.51 10.21
C LEU A 18 -10.18 -0.90 10.42
N THR A 19 -9.15 -1.71 10.24
CA THR A 19 -7.75 -1.24 10.28
C THR A 19 -7.17 -1.17 8.88
N TRP A 20 -6.20 -0.29 8.65
CA TRP A 20 -5.57 -0.13 7.34
C TRP A 20 -4.96 -1.45 6.80
N PRO A 21 -4.27 -2.28 7.61
CA PRO A 21 -3.80 -3.60 7.15
C PRO A 21 -4.93 -4.53 6.71
N MET A 22 -6.11 -4.47 7.35
CA MET A 22 -7.27 -5.27 6.94
C MET A 22 -7.82 -4.79 5.60
N ALA A 23 -7.87 -3.47 5.38
CA ALA A 23 -8.32 -2.88 4.12
C ALA A 23 -7.38 -3.26 2.96
N ILE A 24 -6.05 -3.16 3.14
CA ILE A 24 -5.06 -3.60 2.14
C ILE A 24 -5.20 -5.09 1.84
N THR A 25 -5.38 -5.92 2.87
CA THR A 25 -5.56 -7.37 2.68
C THR A 25 -6.86 -7.68 1.92
N PHE A 26 -7.91 -6.90 2.15
CA PHE A 26 -9.18 -7.02 1.45
C PHE A 26 -9.03 -6.65 -0.03
N GLU A 27 -8.35 -5.53 -0.32
CA GLU A 27 -8.02 -5.11 -1.69
C GLU A 27 -7.27 -6.19 -2.45
N TYR A 28 -6.19 -6.72 -1.87
CA TYR A 28 -5.38 -7.78 -2.48
C TYR A 28 -6.20 -9.04 -2.87
N VAL A 29 -7.25 -9.36 -2.12
CA VAL A 29 -8.05 -10.59 -2.34
C VAL A 29 -9.24 -10.35 -3.25
N THR A 30 -9.77 -9.12 -3.30
CA THR A 30 -11.07 -8.82 -3.92
C THR A 30 -11.02 -7.79 -5.04
N ASP A 31 -9.85 -7.19 -5.26
CA ASP A 31 -9.64 -6.04 -6.17
C ASP A 31 -10.50 -4.80 -5.81
N VAL A 32 -11.03 -4.73 -4.58
CA VAL A 32 -11.79 -3.58 -4.07
C VAL A 32 -10.86 -2.66 -3.30
N SER A 33 -10.78 -1.39 -3.71
CA SER A 33 -9.84 -0.39 -3.18
C SER A 33 -9.92 -0.23 -1.66
N ALA A 34 -8.79 -0.38 -0.99
CA ALA A 34 -8.59 -0.14 0.43
C ALA A 34 -8.85 1.34 0.77
N GLU A 35 -8.47 2.28 -0.11
CA GLU A 35 -8.79 3.69 0.07
C GLU A 35 -10.29 3.96 0.01
N TRP A 36 -10.99 3.28 -0.90
CA TRP A 36 -12.45 3.39 -1.00
C TRP A 36 -13.13 2.81 0.22
N VAL A 37 -12.73 1.60 0.65
CA VAL A 37 -13.32 0.93 1.82
C VAL A 37 -13.03 1.71 3.11
N PHE A 38 -11.84 2.28 3.26
CA PHE A 38 -11.41 2.90 4.51
C PHE A 38 -11.79 4.39 4.62
N TYR A 39 -11.70 5.15 3.52
CA TYR A 39 -11.93 6.59 3.51
C TYR A 39 -13.14 7.03 2.67
N GLY A 40 -13.75 6.13 1.90
CA GLY A 40 -14.80 6.49 0.93
C GLY A 40 -14.27 7.35 -0.23
N LYS A 41 -12.96 7.31 -0.49
CA LYS A 41 -12.26 8.09 -1.52
C LYS A 41 -11.67 7.15 -2.56
N ALA A 42 -11.41 7.65 -3.77
CA ALA A 42 -10.96 6.88 -4.94
C ALA A 42 -12.04 5.95 -5.54
N ASP A 43 -11.72 5.29 -6.65
CA ASP A 43 -12.60 4.34 -7.33
C ASP A 43 -12.73 3.05 -6.51
N MET A 44 -13.93 2.45 -6.54
CA MET A 44 -14.23 1.23 -5.78
C MET A 44 -13.40 0.02 -6.26
N PHE A 45 -13.20 -0.10 -7.57
CA PHE A 45 -12.43 -1.19 -8.15
C PHE A 45 -11.04 -0.72 -8.51
N VAL A 46 -10.04 -1.51 -8.13
CA VAL A 46 -8.65 -1.26 -8.52
C VAL A 46 -8.49 -1.67 -9.98
N ASP A 47 -8.18 -0.70 -10.85
CA ASP A 47 -7.81 -1.00 -12.23
C ASP A 47 -6.46 -1.74 -12.23
N LYS A 48 -6.47 -3.04 -12.55
CA LYS A 48 -5.28 -3.92 -12.57
C LYS A 48 -4.16 -3.41 -13.47
N LYS A 49 -4.42 -2.43 -14.33
CA LYS A 49 -3.41 -1.75 -15.14
C LYS A 49 -2.53 -0.76 -14.36
N ARG A 50 -2.94 -0.34 -13.15
CA ARG A 50 -2.21 0.67 -12.33
C ARG A 50 -1.39 0.09 -11.18
N GLY A 51 -1.71 -1.12 -10.70
CA GLY A 51 -1.02 -1.74 -9.56
C GLY A 51 -0.50 -3.13 -9.94
N GLY A 52 0.76 -3.22 -10.34
CA GLY A 52 1.43 -4.52 -10.39
C GLY A 52 1.50 -5.12 -8.99
N ASN A 53 1.36 -6.44 -8.88
CA ASN A 53 1.69 -7.12 -7.64
C ASN A 53 3.18 -6.96 -7.37
N PHE A 54 3.56 -6.67 -6.12
CA PHE A 54 4.96 -6.68 -5.74
C PHE A 54 5.55 -8.09 -5.95
N THR A 55 6.71 -8.13 -6.60
CA THR A 55 7.56 -9.30 -6.71
C THR A 55 8.17 -9.67 -5.36
N ASP A 56 8.62 -10.91 -5.20
CA ASP A 56 9.29 -11.38 -3.98
C ASP A 56 10.53 -10.55 -3.63
N ASP A 57 11.22 -10.00 -4.62
CA ASP A 57 12.39 -9.14 -4.43
C ASP A 57 11.99 -7.76 -3.92
N GLU A 58 10.89 -7.19 -4.40
CA GLU A 58 10.33 -5.95 -3.87
C GLU A 58 9.84 -6.12 -2.42
N ILE A 59 9.22 -7.26 -2.10
CA ILE A 59 8.82 -7.60 -0.72
C ILE A 59 10.04 -7.74 0.19
N ARG A 60 11.10 -8.42 -0.27
CA ARG A 60 12.37 -8.51 0.47
C ARG A 60 13.02 -7.14 0.65
N PHE A 61 12.94 -6.26 -0.35
CA PHE A 61 13.44 -4.90 -0.27
C PHE A 61 12.77 -4.10 0.86
N PHE A 62 11.44 -4.17 1.01
CA PHE A 62 10.75 -3.53 2.15
C PHE A 62 11.23 -4.04 3.51
N THR A 63 11.59 -5.32 3.60
CA THR A 63 12.15 -5.90 4.81
C THR A 63 13.57 -5.37 5.10
N LYS A 64 14.37 -5.15 4.05
CA LYS A 64 15.70 -4.52 4.15
C LYS A 64 15.61 -3.05 4.55
N ILE A 65 14.64 -2.29 4.01
CA ILE A 65 14.41 -0.89 4.36
C ILE A 65 14.24 -0.72 5.88
N LYS A 66 13.42 -1.57 6.53
CA LYS A 66 13.19 -1.48 7.98
C LYS A 66 14.45 -1.71 8.82
N LYS A 67 15.42 -2.46 8.30
CA LYS A 67 16.66 -2.82 9.02
C LYS A 67 17.82 -1.86 8.75
N ASN A 68 17.72 -1.00 7.74
CA ASN A 68 18.77 -0.07 7.35
C ASN A 68 18.31 1.38 7.56
N ALA A 69 18.97 2.10 8.47
CA ALA A 69 18.58 3.44 8.87
C ALA A 69 18.61 4.45 7.70
N GLU A 70 19.57 4.34 6.79
CA GLU A 70 19.68 5.26 5.64
C GLU A 70 18.58 4.99 4.60
N LEU A 71 18.31 3.72 4.29
CA LEU A 71 17.18 3.36 3.43
C LEU A 71 15.84 3.80 4.03
N PHE A 72 15.68 3.66 5.35
CA PHE A 72 14.48 4.10 6.05
C PHE A 72 14.31 5.63 6.00
N LYS A 73 15.40 6.41 6.14
CA LYS A 73 15.37 7.87 5.97
C LYS A 73 14.91 8.27 4.58
N ILE A 74 15.41 7.60 3.53
CA ILE A 74 15.00 7.87 2.14
C ILE A 74 13.50 7.63 1.97
N VAL A 75 12.98 6.48 2.41
CA VAL A 75 11.54 6.17 2.30
C VAL A 75 10.68 7.15 3.10
N LYS A 76 11.14 7.57 4.29
CA LYS A 76 10.44 8.57 5.10
C LYS A 76 10.40 9.94 4.40
N ALA A 77 11.50 10.37 3.80
CA ALA A 77 11.53 11.61 3.01
C ALA A 77 10.58 11.55 1.81
N LEU A 78 10.55 10.40 1.11
CA LEU A 78 9.61 10.17 0.01
C LEU A 78 8.15 10.24 0.47
N SER A 79 7.80 9.65 1.62
CA SER A 79 6.43 9.68 2.15
C SER A 79 5.92 11.07 2.53
N MET A 80 6.83 12.02 2.78
CA MET A 80 6.49 13.41 3.09
C MET A 80 6.46 14.29 1.83
N THR A 81 6.86 13.75 0.68
CA THR A 81 6.91 14.48 -0.58
C THR A 81 5.53 14.51 -1.21
N LYS A 82 5.17 15.64 -1.83
CA LYS A 82 3.89 15.78 -2.53
C LYS A 82 3.87 14.92 -3.79
N SER A 83 2.70 14.39 -4.13
CA SER A 83 2.52 13.46 -5.26
C SER A 83 2.89 14.04 -6.62
N ASP A 84 2.77 15.36 -6.81
CA ASP A 84 3.20 16.08 -8.02
C ASP A 84 4.72 16.06 -8.24
N LYS A 85 5.50 15.63 -7.25
CA LYS A 85 6.96 15.51 -7.35
C LYS A 85 7.44 14.07 -7.57
N TYR A 86 6.56 13.07 -7.49
CA TYR A 86 6.95 11.67 -7.64
C TYR A 86 7.48 11.35 -9.04
N GLU A 87 6.94 11.97 -10.08
CA GLU A 87 7.41 11.78 -11.46
C GLU A 87 8.83 12.32 -11.65
N LEU A 88 9.14 13.48 -11.07
CA LEU A 88 10.49 14.06 -11.09
C LEU A 88 11.48 13.15 -10.34
N ILE A 89 11.10 12.64 -9.17
CA ILE A 89 11.92 11.73 -8.39
C ILE A 89 12.18 10.44 -9.15
N LEU A 90 11.15 9.86 -9.77
CA LEU A 90 11.28 8.65 -10.58
C LEU A 90 12.30 8.87 -11.71
N ASN A 91 12.20 9.98 -12.43
CA ASN A 91 13.14 10.32 -13.50
C ASN A 91 14.57 10.50 -13.00
N LEU A 92 14.77 11.11 -11.83
CA LEU A 92 16.11 11.23 -11.21
C LEU A 92 16.71 9.86 -10.88
N VAL A 93 15.92 8.97 -10.27
CA VAL A 93 16.37 7.61 -9.93
C VAL A 93 16.70 6.81 -11.17
N LEU A 94 15.86 6.89 -12.22
CA LEU A 94 16.12 6.21 -13.49
C LEU A 94 17.40 6.72 -14.17
N ASN A 95 17.71 8.01 -14.07
CA ASN A 95 18.94 8.57 -14.61
C ASN A 95 20.19 8.17 -13.82
N LEU A 96 20.07 7.96 -12.51
CA LEU A 96 21.18 7.49 -11.67
C LEU A 96 21.51 6.00 -11.88
N ASN A 97 20.57 5.21 -12.38
CA ASN A 97 20.72 3.78 -12.63
C ASN A 97 21.16 3.45 -14.08
N LYS A 98 21.37 4.47 -14.92
CA LYS A 98 21.97 4.34 -16.26
C LYS A 98 23.48 4.49 -16.19
#